data_AF-A0A6B0ULX8-F1
#
_entry.id   AF-A0A6B0ULX8-F1
#
_cell.length_a   1.000
_cell.length_b   1.000
_cell.length_c   1.000
_cell.angle_alpha   90.00
_cell.angle_beta   90.00
_cell.angle_gamma   90.00
#
_symmetry.space_group_name_H-M   'P 1'
#
loop_
_entity.id
_entity.type
_entity.pdbx_description
1 polymer ?
#
loop_
_entity_poly.entity_id
_entity_poly.type
_entity_poly.pdbx_seq_one_letter_code
_entity_poly.pdbx_strand_id
1 'polypeptide(L)'
;MTKLQLLCAVFSGILRVLYSEEVDGFKLTVLHTNDIHAHFEESNKYGGRCELSDKQKKKCVGGVARLLTKGTMWFTLLKDEVVSVVMANMRYDVMCLGNHEFDNGPEGLAPFLEKMKK
;
A
#
# COMPACT_ATOMS: atom_id res chain seq x y z
N MET A 1 7.24 -61.28 8.15
CA MET A 1 8.05 -60.05 8.30
C MET A 1 9.24 -60.37 9.19
N THR A 2 10.46 -60.20 8.69
CA THR A 2 11.68 -60.46 9.48
C THR A 2 11.92 -59.31 10.46
N LYS A 3 12.54 -59.58 11.61
CA LYS A 3 12.88 -58.55 12.63
C LYS A 3 13.64 -57.34 12.04
N LEU A 4 14.40 -57.57 10.97
CA LEU A 4 15.14 -56.53 10.24
C LEU A 4 14.21 -55.54 9.52
N GLN A 5 13.11 -56.00 8.92
CA GLN A 5 12.14 -55.13 8.25
C GLN A 5 11.41 -54.21 9.24
N LEU A 6 11.12 -54.72 10.44
CA LEU A 6 10.51 -53.92 11.50
C LEU A 6 11.46 -52.84 12.01
N LEU A 7 12.76 -53.15 12.13
CA LEU A 7 13.78 -52.20 12.54
C LEU A 7 13.96 -51.06 11.52
N CYS A 8 14.01 -51.37 10.22
CA CYS A 8 14.15 -50.37 9.17
C CYS A 8 12.93 -49.44 9.09
N ALA A 9 11.71 -49.97 9.28
CA ALA A 9 10.49 -49.17 9.27
C ALA A 9 10.45 -48.18 10.47
N VAL A 10 10.84 -48.63 11.65
CA VAL A 10 10.95 -47.77 12.85
C VAL A 10 12.02 -46.69 12.65
N PHE A 11 13.20 -47.06 12.12
CA PHE A 11 14.28 -46.11 11.88
C PHE A 11 13.91 -45.05 10.83
N SER A 12 13.22 -45.46 9.75
CA SER A 12 12.70 -44.54 8.73
C SER A 12 11.62 -43.59 9.28
N GLY A 13 10.74 -44.08 10.15
CA GLY A 13 9.74 -43.25 10.82
C GLY A 13 10.36 -42.21 11.74
N ILE A 14 11.34 -42.61 12.55
CA ILE A 14 12.08 -41.70 13.44
C ILE A 14 12.85 -40.66 12.63
N LEU A 15 13.51 -41.06 11.54
CA LEU A 15 14.26 -40.13 10.68
C LEU A 15 13.34 -39.07 10.05
N ARG A 16 12.11 -39.42 9.64
CA ARG A 16 11.14 -38.45 9.10
C ARG A 16 10.66 -37.43 10.14
N VAL A 17 10.44 -37.85 11.39
CA VAL A 17 10.04 -36.94 12.47
C VAL A 17 11.19 -36.01 12.85
N LEU A 18 12.42 -36.51 12.87
CA LEU A 18 13.62 -35.72 13.17
C LEU A 18 13.97 -34.71 12.07
N TYR A 19 13.60 -34.98 10.82
CA TYR A 19 13.81 -34.10 9.65
C TYR A 19 12.50 -33.48 9.14
N SER A 20 11.56 -33.17 10.03
CA SER A 20 10.40 -32.36 9.66
C SER A 20 10.85 -30.90 9.49
N GLU A 21 11.04 -30.47 8.25
CA GLU A 21 11.21 -29.04 7.93
C GLU A 21 9.93 -28.30 8.33
N GLU A 22 10.04 -27.32 9.22
CA GLU A 22 8.94 -26.41 9.51
C GLU A 22 8.74 -25.54 8.26
N VAL A 23 7.59 -25.67 7.60
CA VAL A 23 7.27 -24.84 6.44
C VAL A 23 6.97 -23.44 6.98
N ASP A 24 8.00 -22.59 7.03
CA ASP A 24 7.83 -21.18 7.37
C ASP A 24 6.86 -20.56 6.36
N GLY A 25 5.70 -20.12 6.84
CA GLY A 25 4.62 -19.62 6.01
C GLY A 25 5.03 -18.32 5.31
N PHE A 26 4.53 -18.09 4.10
CA PHE A 26 4.75 -16.82 3.41
C PHE A 26 4.09 -15.66 4.18
N LYS A 27 4.91 -14.75 4.72
CA LYS A 27 4.45 -13.54 5.42
C LYS A 27 4.33 -12.36 4.45
N LEU A 28 3.09 -11.97 4.12
CA LEU A 28 2.78 -10.81 3.30
C LEU A 28 2.26 -9.64 4.16
N THR A 29 2.89 -8.47 4.04
CA THR A 29 2.39 -7.22 4.62
C THR A 29 1.82 -6.36 3.50
N VAL A 30 0.51 -6.09 3.53
CA VAL A 30 -0.15 -5.19 2.57
C VAL A 30 -0.41 -3.85 3.25
N LEU A 31 0.19 -2.80 2.72
CA LEU A 31 -0.15 -1.42 3.06
C LEU A 31 -1.02 -0.85 1.95
N HIS A 32 -2.17 -0.29 2.30
CA HIS A 32 -3.10 0.26 1.32
C HIS A 32 -3.66 1.61 1.78
N THR A 33 -4.03 2.44 0.80
CA THR A 33 -4.71 3.73 1.00
C THR A 33 -5.77 3.89 -0.09
N ASN A 34 -6.92 4.48 0.21
CA ASN A 34 -8.00 4.71 -0.76
C ASN A 34 -8.69 6.07 -0.55
N ASP A 35 -9.27 6.61 -1.62
CA ASP A 35 -10.17 7.77 -1.62
C ASP A 35 -9.60 9.01 -0.95
N ILE A 36 -8.66 9.65 -1.62
CA ILE A 36 -7.93 10.72 -0.99
C ILE A 36 -8.30 12.08 -1.52
N HIS A 37 -8.40 12.19 -2.84
CA HIS A 37 -8.68 13.47 -3.46
C HIS A 37 -7.54 14.49 -3.22
N ALA A 38 -6.29 14.10 -3.46
CA ALA A 38 -5.11 14.98 -3.38
C ALA A 38 -4.87 15.68 -2.02
N HIS A 39 -5.27 15.06 -0.90
CA HIS A 39 -4.97 15.49 0.46
C HIS A 39 -3.57 15.05 0.91
N PHE A 40 -2.57 15.87 0.60
CA PHE A 40 -1.15 15.62 0.96
C PHE A 40 -0.75 16.16 2.34
N GLU A 41 -1.55 17.06 2.90
CA GLU A 41 -1.32 17.63 4.22
C GLU A 41 -1.82 16.71 5.33
N GLU A 42 -1.36 16.97 6.55
CA GLU A 42 -1.87 16.31 7.74
C GLU A 42 -3.36 16.64 7.98
N SER A 43 -4.09 15.64 8.44
CA SER A 43 -5.52 15.76 8.77
C SER A 43 -5.73 15.75 10.28
N ASN A 44 -6.85 16.30 10.73
CA ASN A 44 -7.31 16.09 12.10
C ASN A 44 -7.93 14.69 12.26
N LYS A 45 -8.30 14.31 13.49
CA LYS A 45 -8.90 13.00 13.79
C LYS A 45 -10.24 12.71 13.08
N TYR A 46 -10.85 13.71 12.45
CA TYR A 46 -12.09 13.61 11.69
C TYR A 46 -11.86 13.59 10.17
N GLY A 47 -10.61 13.57 9.70
CA GLY A 47 -10.27 13.62 8.28
C GLY A 47 -10.38 15.02 7.65
N GLY A 48 -10.62 16.05 8.45
CA GLY A 48 -10.61 17.44 8.00
C GLY A 48 -9.21 18.05 8.05
N ARG A 49 -9.08 19.30 7.62
CA ARG A 49 -7.83 20.06 7.70
C ARG A 49 -7.30 20.09 9.14
N CYS A 50 -5.99 19.89 9.32
CA CYS A 50 -5.40 20.08 10.63
C CYS A 50 -5.11 21.57 10.93
N GLU A 51 -5.78 22.11 11.93
CA GLU A 51 -5.61 23.50 12.34
C GLU A 51 -4.39 23.69 13.26
N LEU A 52 -3.97 24.95 13.45
CA LEU A 52 -2.88 25.30 14.36
C LEU A 52 -3.13 24.78 15.79
N SER A 53 -4.38 24.78 16.23
CA SER A 53 -4.79 24.30 17.55
C SER A 53 -4.58 22.79 17.71
N ASP A 54 -4.74 22.02 16.63
CA ASP A 54 -4.49 20.58 16.60
C ASP A 54 -2.99 20.27 16.48
N LYS A 55 -2.25 21.04 15.68
CA LYS A 55 -0.77 20.92 15.57
C LYS A 55 -0.10 21.12 16.92
N GLN A 56 -0.47 22.18 17.64
CA GLN A 56 0.06 22.46 18.99
C GLN A 56 -0.21 21.32 19.97
N LYS A 57 -1.37 20.67 19.84
CA LYS A 57 -1.77 19.53 20.67
C LYS A 57 -1.25 18.19 20.16
N LYS A 58 -0.46 18.17 19.07
CA LYS A 58 0.03 16.95 18.39
C LYS A 58 -1.12 15.99 18.05
N LYS A 59 -2.27 16.54 17.66
CA LYS A 59 -3.48 15.78 17.30
C LYS A 59 -3.63 15.54 15.80
N CYS A 60 -2.75 16.14 14.99
CA CYS A 60 -2.70 15.86 13.57
C CYS A 60 -2.21 14.44 13.32
N VAL A 61 -2.84 13.80 12.36
CA VAL A 61 -2.43 12.49 11.83
C VAL A 61 -1.95 12.70 10.41
N GLY A 62 -0.95 11.90 10.01
CA GLY A 62 -0.09 12.17 8.87
C GLY A 62 -0.77 12.61 7.56
N GLY A 63 0.00 13.28 6.71
CA GLY A 63 -0.29 13.46 5.30
C GLY A 63 0.12 12.21 4.54
N VAL A 64 -0.76 11.71 3.68
CA VAL A 64 -0.53 10.47 2.95
C VAL A 64 -0.47 10.85 1.47
N ALA A 65 0.39 10.21 0.66
CA ALA A 65 0.39 10.38 -0.79
C ALA A 65 -0.79 9.67 -1.37
N ARG A 66 -1.51 10.36 -2.25
CA ARG A 66 -2.91 10.08 -2.27
C ARG A 66 -3.57 10.70 -3.51
N LEU A 67 -4.25 9.87 -4.27
CA LEU A 67 -4.47 10.00 -5.71
C LEU A 67 -5.62 10.91 -6.15
N LEU A 68 -5.61 11.16 -7.46
CA LEU A 68 -6.15 12.26 -8.26
C LEU A 68 -7.51 12.87 -7.87
N THR A 69 -7.55 14.20 -8.10
CA THR A 69 -8.68 15.14 -8.24
C THR A 69 -9.54 15.53 -7.03
N LYS A 70 -9.80 16.85 -6.97
CA LYS A 70 -10.68 17.66 -6.09
C LYS A 70 -10.83 17.24 -4.63
N GLY A 71 -9.85 17.60 -3.82
CA GLY A 71 -9.99 17.76 -2.36
C GLY A 71 -9.15 18.90 -1.77
N THR A 72 -8.10 19.33 -2.48
CA THR A 72 -7.22 20.44 -2.08
C THR A 72 -6.78 21.29 -3.27
N MET A 73 -6.18 22.46 -2.99
CA MET A 73 -5.64 23.37 -4.00
C MET A 73 -4.44 22.78 -4.77
N TRP A 74 -3.80 21.73 -4.24
CA TRP A 74 -2.66 21.08 -4.87
C TRP A 74 -3.00 20.52 -6.24
N PHE A 75 -4.15 19.86 -6.38
CA PHE A 75 -4.58 19.33 -7.67
C PHE A 75 -5.00 20.45 -8.64
N THR A 76 -5.64 21.51 -8.14
CA THR A 76 -6.04 22.65 -8.98
C THR A 76 -4.82 23.32 -9.63
N LEU A 77 -3.70 23.43 -8.90
CA LEU A 77 -2.50 24.10 -9.37
C LEU A 77 -1.54 23.18 -10.13
N LEU A 78 -1.34 21.96 -9.64
CA LEU A 78 -0.28 21.05 -10.11
C LEU A 78 -0.81 19.80 -10.83
N LYS A 79 -2.13 19.60 -10.84
CA LYS A 79 -2.82 18.49 -11.50
C LYS A 79 -2.18 17.12 -11.21
N ASP A 80 -1.87 16.37 -12.26
CA ASP A 80 -1.27 15.04 -12.24
C ASP A 80 0.20 15.03 -11.80
N GLU A 81 0.91 16.15 -11.93
CA GLU A 81 2.34 16.23 -11.63
C GLU A 81 2.62 15.97 -10.15
N VAL A 82 1.98 16.73 -9.25
CA VAL A 82 2.16 16.53 -7.81
C VAL A 82 1.77 15.10 -7.39
N VAL A 83 0.71 14.56 -7.98
CA VAL A 83 0.22 13.24 -7.64
C VAL A 83 1.25 12.17 -8.02
N SER A 84 1.80 12.23 -9.24
CA SER A 84 2.83 11.30 -9.72
C SER A 84 4.11 11.36 -8.88
N VAL A 85 4.59 12.56 -8.54
CA VAL A 85 5.80 12.77 -7.74
C VAL A 85 5.64 12.18 -6.35
N VAL A 86 4.49 12.44 -5.70
CA VAL A 86 4.29 12.00 -4.31
C VAL A 86 4.07 10.48 -4.27
N MET A 87 3.34 9.89 -5.22
CA MET A 87 3.23 8.43 -5.34
C MET A 87 4.56 7.72 -5.58
N ALA A 88 5.39 8.25 -6.48
CA ALA A 88 6.71 7.70 -6.75
C ALA A 88 7.59 7.73 -5.49
N ASN A 89 7.57 8.85 -4.75
CA ASN A 89 8.32 8.98 -3.49
C ASN A 89 7.81 8.05 -2.39
N MET A 90 6.49 7.82 -2.32
CA MET A 90 5.89 6.85 -1.40
C MET A 90 6.02 5.39 -1.85
N ARG A 91 6.59 5.13 -3.04
CA ARG A 91 6.86 3.80 -3.57
C ARG A 91 5.61 2.93 -3.69
N TYR A 92 4.52 3.49 -4.21
CA TYR A 92 3.36 2.69 -4.56
C TYR A 92 3.72 1.64 -5.61
N ASP A 93 3.37 0.38 -5.34
CA ASP A 93 3.63 -0.72 -6.27
C ASP A 93 2.58 -0.82 -7.37
N VAL A 94 1.31 -0.68 -6.97
CA VAL A 94 0.12 -0.80 -7.82
C VAL A 94 -0.95 0.20 -7.37
N MET A 95 -1.85 0.55 -8.29
CA MET A 95 -3.05 1.34 -8.00
C MET A 95 -4.21 0.87 -8.85
N CYS A 96 -5.43 1.05 -8.35
CA CYS A 96 -6.65 0.95 -9.14
C CYS A 96 -7.09 2.35 -9.55
N LEU A 97 -7.63 2.50 -10.76
CA LEU A 97 -8.29 3.74 -11.18
C LEU A 97 -9.67 3.83 -10.53
N GLY A 98 -9.95 4.95 -9.88
CA GLY A 98 -11.27 5.30 -9.37
C GLY A 98 -12.07 6.13 -10.37
N ASN A 99 -13.25 6.59 -9.94
CA ASN A 99 -14.10 7.44 -10.78
C ASN A 99 -13.51 8.85 -10.97
N HIS A 100 -12.81 9.36 -9.95
CA HIS A 100 -12.29 10.73 -9.92
C HIS A 100 -11.09 10.95 -10.84
N GLU A 101 -10.33 9.90 -11.13
CA GLU A 101 -9.27 9.92 -12.16
C GLU A 101 -9.79 10.38 -13.55
N PHE A 102 -11.10 10.28 -13.80
CA PHE A 102 -11.74 10.67 -15.05
C PHE A 102 -12.51 12.00 -14.98
N ASP A 103 -12.39 12.79 -13.90
CA ASP A 103 -13.09 14.08 -13.76
C ASP A 103 -12.75 15.07 -14.89
N ASN A 104 -11.53 14.97 -15.44
CA ASN A 104 -11.07 15.77 -16.59
C ASN A 104 -11.04 14.95 -17.90
N GLY A 105 -11.75 13.83 -17.95
CA GLY A 105 -11.73 12.90 -19.07
C GLY A 105 -10.43 12.08 -19.20
N PRO A 106 -10.38 11.13 -20.14
CA PRO A 106 -9.18 10.33 -20.44
C PRO A 106 -7.95 11.18 -20.79
N GLU A 107 -8.16 12.35 -21.38
CA GLU A 107 -7.10 13.29 -21.75
C GLU A 107 -6.40 13.88 -20.51
N GLY A 108 -7.15 14.05 -19.41
CA GLY A 108 -6.59 14.47 -18.13
C GLY A 108 -5.84 13.34 -17.40
N LEU A 109 -6.23 12.08 -17.65
CA LEU A 109 -5.62 10.90 -17.04
C LEU A 109 -4.34 10.45 -17.76
N ALA A 110 -4.29 10.55 -19.08
CA ALA A 110 -3.17 10.02 -19.87
C ALA A 110 -1.79 10.52 -19.42
N PRO A 111 -1.57 11.82 -19.14
CA PRO A 111 -0.27 12.32 -18.68
C PRO A 111 0.18 11.70 -17.36
N PHE A 112 -0.76 11.46 -16.44
CA PHE A 112 -0.48 10.78 -15.18
C PHE A 112 0.00 9.35 -15.43
N LEU A 113 -0.69 8.60 -16.29
CA LEU A 113 -0.33 7.22 -16.61
C LEU A 113 1.06 7.13 -17.26
N GLU A 114 1.40 8.05 -18.16
CA GLU A 114 2.75 8.10 -18.76
C GLU A 114 3.84 8.32 -17.70
N LYS A 115 3.60 9.17 -16.69
CA LYS A 115 4.55 9.41 -15.59
C LYS A 115 4.70 8.22 -14.64
N MET A 116 3.67 7.39 -14.52
CA MET A 116 3.65 6.23 -13.61
C MET A 116 4.08 4.91 -14.29
N LYS A 117 4.37 4.93 -15.60
CA LYS A 117 5.02 3.79 -16.27
C LYS A 117 6.41 3.59 -15.66
N LYS A 118 6.67 2.35 -15.22
CA LYS A 118 8.00 1.91 -14.76
C LYS A 118 8.91 1.62 -15.94
#